data_AF-A0A0Q7X7J5-F1
#
_entry.id   AF-A0A0Q7X7J5-F1
#
_cell.length_a   1.000
_cell.length_b   1.000
_cell.length_c   1.000
_cell.angle_alpha   90.00
_cell.angle_beta   90.00
_cell.angle_gamma   90.00
#
_symmetry.space_group_name_H-M   'P 1'
#
loop_
_entity.id
_entity.type
_entity.pdbx_description
1 polymer ?
#
loop_
_entity_poly.entity_id
_entity_poly.type
_entity_poly.pdbx_seq_one_letter_code
_entity_poly.pdbx_strand_id
1 'polypeptide(L)'
;MQNHFELFQLPQQFAVDTNALDAAYREVQSRVHPDKFVNATDAEKRVAMQWSTRSNEAYQTLKNPQKRAQYLCELNGVDLKMESNTAMPMEFLMQQMEWREELSEARADKDADLLDKLDGQLRAARKAQLAEIEQHCNAGDYHAVAQGVRALMFIEKFGEEVRFAYDAIEA
;
A
#
# COMPACT_ATOMS: atom_id res chain seq x y z
N MET A 1 -6.59 23.09 0.34
CA MET A 1 -7.34 21.85 0.70
C MET A 1 -6.37 21.04 1.56
N GLN A 2 -6.72 20.66 2.79
CA GLN A 2 -5.77 19.92 3.64
C GLN A 2 -5.49 18.52 3.06
N ASN A 3 -4.22 18.16 2.91
CA ASN A 3 -3.83 16.81 2.48
C ASN A 3 -3.99 15.80 3.64
N HIS A 4 -3.82 14.50 3.38
CA HIS A 4 -4.02 13.47 4.41
C HIS A 4 -3.05 13.57 5.59
N PHE A 5 -1.81 14.02 5.36
CA PHE A 5 -0.82 14.21 6.42
C PHE A 5 -1.22 15.39 7.32
N GLU A 6 -1.62 16.52 6.72
CA GLU A 6 -2.12 17.70 7.43
C GLU A 6 -3.37 17.39 8.26
N LEU A 7 -4.27 16.53 7.75
CA LEU A 7 -5.48 16.11 8.47
C LEU A 7 -5.15 15.45 9.82
N PHE A 8 -4.05 14.68 9.87
CA PHE A 8 -3.58 14.01 11.09
C PHE A 8 -2.43 14.73 11.77
N GLN A 9 -2.06 15.93 11.32
CA GLN A 9 -0.92 16.70 11.83
C GLN A 9 0.39 15.89 11.83
N LEU A 10 0.58 15.08 10.79
CA LEU A 10 1.78 14.26 10.59
C LEU A 10 2.70 14.92 9.56
N PRO A 11 4.03 14.69 9.64
CA PRO A 11 4.95 15.12 8.59
C PRO A 11 4.63 14.40 7.27
N GLN A 12 4.71 15.14 6.15
CA GLN A 12 4.54 14.59 4.81
C GLN A 12 5.80 13.83 4.38
N GLN A 13 5.93 12.59 4.86
CA GLN A 13 7.06 11.71 4.57
C GLN A 13 6.60 10.26 4.47
N PHE A 14 7.42 9.40 3.86
CA PHE A 14 7.07 7.99 3.74
C PHE A 14 7.12 7.26 5.08
N ALA A 15 8.09 7.58 5.94
CA ALA A 15 8.18 7.01 7.28
C ALA A 15 7.08 7.58 8.20
N VAL A 16 6.04 6.80 8.47
CA VAL A 16 4.95 7.19 9.38
C VAL A 16 4.98 6.31 10.62
N ASP A 17 4.96 6.96 11.79
CA ASP A 17 4.70 6.29 13.05
C ASP A 17 3.24 5.84 13.09
N THR A 18 3.02 4.53 13.05
CA THR A 18 1.68 3.93 13.04
C THR A 18 0.91 4.19 14.33
N ASN A 19 1.60 4.31 15.47
CA ASN A 19 0.95 4.62 16.74
C ASN A 19 0.47 6.08 16.77
N ALA A 20 1.28 7.00 16.25
CA ALA A 20 0.88 8.40 16.10
C ALA A 20 -0.31 8.54 15.13
N LEU A 21 -0.28 7.83 13.99
CA LEU A 21 -1.38 7.78 13.04
C LEU A 21 -2.68 7.22 13.66
N ASP A 22 -2.59 6.12 14.40
CA ASP A 22 -3.74 5.50 15.08
C ASP A 22 -4.33 6.44 16.14
N ALA A 23 -3.48 7.15 16.90
CA ALA A 23 -3.92 8.13 17.89
C ALA A 23 -4.62 9.32 17.24
N ALA A 24 -4.02 9.90 16.20
CA ALA A 24 -4.59 11.02 15.45
C ALA A 24 -5.92 10.64 14.80
N TYR A 25 -6.01 9.43 14.23
CA TYR A 25 -7.26 8.92 13.64
C TYR A 25 -8.38 8.80 14.68
N ARG A 26 -8.10 8.24 15.86
CA ARG A 26 -9.07 8.14 16.95
C ARG A 26 -9.54 9.51 17.43
N GLU A 27 -8.62 10.47 17.52
CA GLU A 27 -8.96 11.84 17.91
C GLU A 27 -9.92 12.47 16.89
N VAL A 28 -9.61 12.39 15.59
CA VAL A 28 -10.47 12.92 14.52
C VAL A 28 -11.83 12.22 14.51
N GLN A 29 -11.87 10.88 14.57
CA GLN A 29 -13.11 10.10 14.64
C GLN A 29 -13.97 10.48 15.84
N SER A 30 -13.36 10.73 17.01
CA SER A 30 -14.09 11.14 18.20
C SER A 30 -14.81 12.47 18.00
N ARG A 31 -14.31 13.37 17.15
CA ARG A 31 -14.91 14.70 16.89
C ARG A 31 -16.05 14.63 15.88
N VAL A 32 -16.07 13.62 15.03
CA VAL A 32 -17.01 13.50 13.89
C VAL A 32 -17.95 12.30 14.01
N HIS A 33 -17.93 11.60 15.13
CA HIS A 33 -18.75 10.41 15.36
C HIS A 33 -20.26 10.73 15.30
N PRO A 34 -21.08 9.97 14.57
CA PRO A 34 -22.52 10.21 14.42
C PRO A 34 -23.28 10.37 15.74
N ASP A 35 -22.86 9.66 16.79
CA ASP A 35 -23.46 9.73 18.13
C ASP A 35 -23.40 11.13 18.76
N LYS A 36 -22.43 11.97 18.37
CA LYS A 36 -22.36 13.37 18.82
C LYS A 36 -23.37 14.28 18.11
N PHE A 37 -23.92 13.82 16.99
CA PHE A 37 -24.80 14.58 16.12
C PHE A 37 -26.23 14.03 16.10
N VAL A 38 -26.62 13.17 17.06
CA VAL A 38 -27.99 12.62 17.16
C VAL A 38 -29.05 13.72 17.18
N ASN A 39 -28.79 14.79 17.95
CA ASN A 39 -29.64 15.97 18.07
C ASN A 39 -29.29 17.11 17.10
N ALA A 40 -28.34 16.89 16.18
CA ALA A 40 -27.92 17.89 15.22
C ALA A 40 -28.86 17.96 14.02
N THR A 41 -28.79 19.08 13.29
CA THR A 41 -29.52 19.29 12.04
C THR A 41 -29.04 18.32 10.94
N ASP A 42 -29.87 18.09 9.93
CA ASP A 42 -29.50 17.24 8.78
C ASP A 42 -28.30 17.77 7.99
N ALA A 43 -28.04 19.09 8.06
CA ALA A 43 -26.85 19.71 7.49
C ALA A 43 -25.59 19.32 8.28
N GLU A 44 -25.63 19.41 9.60
CA GLU A 44 -24.53 19.02 10.48
C GLU A 44 -24.23 17.52 10.42
N LYS A 45 -25.27 16.68 10.38
CA LYS A 45 -25.13 15.22 10.19
C LYS A 45 -24.42 14.89 8.87
N ARG A 46 -24.78 15.58 7.77
CA ARG A 46 -24.11 15.42 6.47
C ARG A 46 -22.64 15.83 6.53
N VAL A 47 -22.33 16.96 7.16
CA VAL A 47 -20.95 17.42 7.32
C VAL A 47 -20.15 16.40 8.13
N ALA A 48 -20.67 15.92 9.27
CA ALA A 48 -20.02 14.90 10.09
C ALA A 48 -19.74 13.60 9.30
N MET A 49 -20.71 13.15 8.49
CA MET A 49 -20.54 11.98 7.62
C MET A 49 -19.42 12.17 6.59
N GLN A 50 -19.40 13.31 5.89
CA GLN A 50 -18.33 13.62 4.92
C GLN A 50 -16.95 13.63 5.57
N TRP A 51 -16.84 14.21 6.77
CA TRP A 51 -15.60 14.22 7.53
C TRP A 51 -15.18 12.82 7.99
N SER A 52 -16.12 11.98 8.43
CA SER A 52 -15.82 10.60 8.82
C SER A 52 -15.29 9.78 7.63
N THR A 53 -15.95 9.87 6.47
CA THR A 53 -15.50 9.21 5.24
C THR A 53 -14.09 9.65 4.85
N ARG A 54 -13.86 10.98 4.78
CA ARG A 54 -12.56 11.54 4.42
C ARG A 54 -11.45 11.13 5.39
N SER A 55 -11.75 11.09 6.69
CA SER A 55 -10.79 10.69 7.71
C SER A 55 -10.46 9.19 7.62
N ASN A 56 -11.44 8.35 7.32
CA ASN A 56 -11.19 6.93 7.09
C ASN A 56 -10.34 6.69 5.84
N GLU A 57 -10.65 7.36 4.73
CA GLU A 57 -9.87 7.26 3.50
C GLU A 57 -8.41 7.68 3.73
N ALA A 58 -8.20 8.86 4.34
CA ALA A 58 -6.88 9.35 4.67
C ALA A 58 -6.10 8.37 5.54
N TYR A 59 -6.75 7.80 6.57
CA TYR A 59 -6.14 6.82 7.46
C TYR A 59 -5.72 5.55 6.71
N GLN A 60 -6.61 4.98 5.88
CA GLN A 60 -6.31 3.79 5.08
C GLN A 60 -5.17 4.03 4.09
N THR A 61 -5.13 5.21 3.48
CA THR A 61 -4.05 5.61 2.56
C THR A 61 -2.71 5.73 3.29
N LEU A 62 -2.64 6.40 4.44
CA LEU A 62 -1.39 6.57 5.17
C LEU A 62 -0.92 5.31 5.90
N LYS A 63 -1.84 4.42 6.28
CA LYS A 63 -1.51 3.17 6.99
C LYS A 63 -0.89 2.13 6.05
N ASN A 64 -1.35 2.04 4.81
CA ASN A 64 -0.81 1.11 3.83
C ASN A 64 0.42 1.72 3.14
N PRO A 65 1.63 1.13 3.24
CA PRO A 65 2.84 1.69 2.65
C PRO A 65 2.76 1.91 1.14
N GLN A 66 2.14 1.00 0.39
CA GLN A 66 1.97 1.16 -1.06
C GLN A 66 1.08 2.35 -1.39
N LYS A 67 -0.10 2.43 -0.76
CA LYS A 67 -1.04 3.55 -0.96
C LYS A 67 -0.40 4.88 -0.54
N ARG A 68 0.38 4.87 0.54
CA ARG A 68 1.11 6.05 1.00
C ARG A 68 2.17 6.51 0.00
N ALA A 69 2.93 5.59 -0.60
CA ALA A 69 3.88 5.93 -1.65
C ALA A 69 3.19 6.49 -2.89
N GLN A 70 2.07 5.89 -3.31
CA GLN A 70 1.23 6.41 -4.41
C GLN A 70 0.78 7.84 -4.12
N TYR A 71 0.24 8.07 -2.93
CA TYR A 71 -0.23 9.38 -2.51
C TYR A 71 0.89 10.43 -2.47
N LEU A 72 2.09 10.04 -2.04
CA LEU A 72 3.25 10.93 -2.07
C LEU A 72 3.68 11.30 -3.50
N CYS A 73 3.58 10.39 -4.47
CA CYS A 73 3.79 10.73 -5.88
C CYS A 73 2.73 11.73 -6.39
N GLU A 74 1.46 11.50 -6.08
CA GLU A 74 0.35 12.39 -6.47
C GLU A 74 0.54 13.80 -5.92
N LEU A 75 0.91 13.94 -4.64
CA LEU A 75 1.19 15.22 -4.01
C LEU A 75 2.35 15.98 -4.67
N ASN A 76 3.25 15.27 -5.35
CA ASN A 76 4.39 15.83 -6.06
C ASN A 76 4.18 15.88 -7.58
N GLY A 77 2.95 15.68 -8.06
CA GLY A 77 2.59 15.79 -9.47
C GLY A 77 3.12 14.66 -10.35
N VAL A 78 3.54 13.54 -9.77
CA VAL A 78 3.97 12.35 -10.52
C VAL A 78 2.82 11.36 -10.63
N ASP A 79 2.32 11.20 -11.86
CA ASP A 79 1.36 10.17 -12.20
C ASP A 79 2.06 8.82 -12.36
N LEU A 80 1.60 7.82 -11.62
CA LEU A 80 2.12 6.46 -11.70
C LEU A 80 1.82 5.78 -13.03
N LYS A 81 0.84 6.27 -13.80
CA LYS A 81 0.42 5.69 -15.08
C LYS A 81 0.19 4.19 -14.98
N MET A 82 -0.48 3.77 -13.91
CA MET A 82 -0.63 2.37 -13.49
C MET A 82 -1.14 1.44 -14.60
N GLU A 83 -1.98 1.97 -15.49
CA GLU A 83 -2.57 1.21 -16.61
C GLU A 83 -1.79 1.32 -17.92
N SER A 84 -0.95 2.36 -18.09
CA SER A 84 -0.27 2.65 -19.37
C SER A 84 1.25 2.47 -19.34
N ASN A 85 1.86 2.33 -18.17
CA ASN A 85 3.30 2.20 -18.01
C ASN A 85 3.69 0.95 -17.20
N THR A 86 3.70 -0.20 -17.88
CA THR A 86 4.15 -1.49 -17.34
C THR A 86 5.65 -1.74 -17.55
N ALA A 87 6.40 -0.74 -18.03
CA ALA A 87 7.83 -0.89 -18.25
C ALA A 87 8.56 -1.02 -16.90
N MET A 88 9.23 -2.15 -16.74
CA MET A 88 10.04 -2.50 -15.57
C MET A 88 11.49 -2.78 -15.98
N PRO A 89 12.47 -2.58 -15.08
CA PRO A 89 13.85 -2.96 -15.34
C PRO A 89 13.97 -4.45 -15.71
N MET A 90 14.92 -4.77 -16.60
CA MET A 90 15.14 -6.14 -17.08
C MET A 90 15.37 -7.12 -15.91
N GLU A 91 16.16 -6.72 -14.93
CA GLU A 91 16.46 -7.54 -13.75
C GLU A 91 15.18 -7.93 -12.98
N PHE A 92 14.25 -7.00 -12.83
CA PHE A 92 12.95 -7.28 -12.19
C PHE A 92 12.11 -8.27 -13.02
N LEU A 93 12.12 -8.14 -14.35
CA LEU A 93 11.40 -9.04 -15.24
C LEU A 93 11.97 -10.46 -15.20
N MET A 94 13.30 -10.59 -15.15
CA MET A 94 13.97 -11.88 -14.99
C MET A 94 13.60 -12.53 -13.66
N GLN A 95 13.64 -11.78 -12.56
CA GLN A 95 13.23 -12.29 -11.25
C GLN A 95 11.76 -12.77 -11.23
N GLN A 96 10.87 -12.03 -11.90
CA GLN A 96 9.46 -12.43 -12.05
C GLN A 96 9.31 -13.73 -12.85
N MET A 97 10.14 -13.96 -13.86
CA MET A 97 10.13 -15.21 -14.62
C MET A 97 10.58 -16.38 -13.76
N GLU A 98 11.66 -16.22 -12.99
CA GLU A 98 12.16 -17.24 -12.06
C GLU A 98 11.11 -17.60 -11.02
N TRP A 99 10.44 -16.61 -10.42
CA TRP A 99 9.35 -16.87 -9.47
C TRP A 99 8.19 -17.64 -10.11
N ARG A 100 7.85 -17.32 -11.36
CA ARG A 100 6.78 -18.04 -12.08
C ARG A 100 7.16 -19.49 -12.38
N GLU A 101 8.43 -19.76 -12.64
CA GLU A 101 8.94 -21.12 -12.80
C GLU A 101 8.88 -21.89 -11.48
N GLU A 102 9.40 -21.33 -10.37
CA GLU A 102 9.33 -21.95 -9.04
C GLU A 102 7.87 -22.23 -8.62
N LEU A 103 6.94 -21.31 -8.88
CA LEU A 103 5.52 -21.52 -8.60
C LEU A 103 4.91 -22.64 -9.45
N SER A 104 5.32 -22.75 -10.72
CA SER A 104 4.83 -23.80 -11.60
C SER A 104 5.31 -25.18 -11.15
N GLU A 105 6.57 -25.29 -10.74
CA GLU A 105 7.15 -26.50 -10.17
C GLU A 105 6.45 -26.89 -8.86
N ALA A 106 6.26 -25.92 -7.95
CA ALA A 106 5.60 -26.14 -6.67
C ALA A 106 4.17 -26.68 -6.85
N ARG A 107 3.43 -26.15 -7.83
CA ARG A 107 2.08 -26.62 -8.17
C ARG A 107 2.07 -28.02 -8.79
N ALA A 108 3.04 -28.33 -9.66
CA ALA A 108 3.13 -29.62 -10.32
C ALA A 108 3.41 -30.75 -9.32
N ASP A 109 4.33 -30.50 -8.39
CA ASP A 109 4.77 -31.49 -7.40
C ASP A 109 3.98 -31.45 -6.09
N LYS A 110 3.04 -30.49 -5.97
CA LYS A 110 2.31 -30.19 -4.73
C LYS A 110 3.25 -29.93 -3.55
N ASP A 111 4.33 -29.22 -3.83
CA ASP A 111 5.44 -28.97 -2.90
C ASP A 111 5.16 -27.72 -2.05
N ALA A 112 4.70 -27.95 -0.82
CA ALA A 112 4.47 -26.89 0.15
C ALA A 112 5.76 -26.22 0.63
N ASP A 113 6.88 -26.95 0.69
CA ASP A 113 8.17 -26.40 1.13
C ASP A 113 8.71 -25.40 0.08
N LEU A 114 8.50 -25.70 -1.21
CA LEU A 114 8.85 -24.77 -2.30
C LEU A 114 7.97 -23.52 -2.28
N LEU A 115 6.68 -23.64 -1.95
CA LEU A 115 5.80 -22.49 -1.74
C LEU A 115 6.25 -21.64 -0.53
N ASP A 116 6.67 -22.27 0.58
CA ASP A 116 7.18 -21.58 1.77
C ASP A 116 8.45 -20.79 1.45
N LYS A 117 9.35 -21.40 0.68
CA LYS A 117 10.55 -20.71 0.16
C LYS A 117 10.16 -19.51 -0.69
N LEU A 118 9.22 -19.68 -1.62
CA LEU A 118 8.77 -18.62 -2.52
C LEU A 118 8.10 -17.47 -1.76
N ASP A 119 7.22 -17.74 -0.80
CA ASP A 119 6.62 -16.71 0.06
C ASP A 119 7.70 -15.96 0.87
N GLY A 120 8.71 -16.67 1.36
CA GLY A 120 9.90 -16.07 1.99
C GLY A 120 10.65 -15.10 1.08
N GLN A 121 10.90 -15.49 -0.17
CA GLN A 121 11.53 -14.62 -1.18
C GLN A 121 10.68 -13.38 -1.46
N LEU A 122 9.36 -13.53 -1.62
CA LEU A 122 8.46 -12.41 -1.88
C LEU A 122 8.40 -11.43 -0.71
N ARG A 123 8.39 -11.93 0.54
CA ARG A 123 8.48 -11.07 1.73
C ARG A 123 9.78 -10.28 1.77
N ALA A 124 10.90 -10.92 1.42
CA ALA A 124 12.21 -10.26 1.35
C ALA A 124 12.24 -9.18 0.25
N ALA A 125 11.78 -9.52 -0.96
CA ALA A 125 11.70 -8.59 -2.08
C ALA A 125 10.78 -7.40 -1.77
N ARG A 126 9.61 -7.65 -1.17
CA ARG A 126 8.69 -6.61 -0.71
C ARG A 126 9.35 -5.65 0.27
N LYS A 127 10.09 -6.19 1.25
CA LYS A 127 10.80 -5.39 2.26
C LYS A 127 11.90 -4.54 1.62
N ALA A 128 12.68 -5.11 0.70
CA ALA A 128 13.72 -4.39 -0.03
C ALA A 128 13.12 -3.25 -0.86
N GLN A 129 12.05 -3.52 -1.62
CA GLN A 129 11.39 -2.53 -2.45
C GLN A 129 10.82 -1.36 -1.64
N LEU A 130 10.25 -1.64 -0.46
CA LEU A 130 9.75 -0.59 0.44
C LEU A 130 10.89 0.28 0.99
N ALA A 131 12.05 -0.30 1.28
CA ALA A 131 13.22 0.44 1.73
C ALA A 131 13.79 1.35 0.62
N GLU A 132 13.83 0.87 -0.62
CA GLU A 132 14.21 1.69 -1.78
C GLU A 132 13.23 2.84 -2.01
N ILE A 133 11.92 2.57 -1.94
CA ILE A 133 10.88 3.61 -2.03
C ILE A 133 11.11 4.70 -0.97
N GLU A 134 11.41 4.31 0.27
CA GLU A 134 11.71 5.26 1.34
C GLU A 134 12.94 6.12 1.02
N GLN A 135 14.02 5.50 0.54
CA GLN A 135 15.23 6.21 0.12
C GLN A 135 14.94 7.23 -1.00
N HIS A 136 14.18 6.83 -2.02
CA HIS A 136 13.80 7.72 -3.12
C HIS A 136 12.87 8.85 -2.66
N CYS A 137 11.93 8.57 -1.75
CA CYS A 137 11.12 9.62 -1.12
C CYS A 137 11.99 10.64 -0.38
N ASN A 138 12.97 10.18 0.40
CA ASN A 138 13.89 11.06 1.14
C ASN A 138 14.80 11.87 0.21
N ALA A 139 15.12 11.33 -0.97
CA ALA A 139 15.87 12.03 -2.01
C ALA A 139 15.01 12.98 -2.88
N GLY A 140 13.68 12.93 -2.75
CA GLY A 140 12.75 13.71 -3.57
C GLY A 140 12.57 13.18 -5.01
N ASP A 141 13.05 11.98 -5.32
CA ASP A 141 12.92 11.36 -6.64
C ASP A 141 11.60 10.59 -6.76
N TYR A 142 10.51 11.33 -6.94
CA TYR A 142 9.17 10.72 -7.05
C TYR A 142 8.95 9.93 -8.36
N HIS A 143 9.80 10.11 -9.39
CA HIS A 143 9.76 9.26 -10.58
C HIS A 143 10.28 7.86 -10.27
N ALA A 144 11.37 7.74 -9.49
CA ALA A 144 11.86 6.47 -8.99
C ALA A 144 10.87 5.84 -8.00
N VAL A 145 10.24 6.63 -7.11
CA VAL A 145 9.16 6.12 -6.25
C VAL A 145 8.03 5.51 -7.08
N ALA A 146 7.59 6.16 -8.16
CA ALA A 146 6.55 5.63 -9.04
C ALA A 146 6.97 4.32 -9.74
N GLN A 147 8.25 4.13 -10.05
CA GLN A 147 8.78 2.84 -10.53
C GLN A 147 8.73 1.76 -9.43
N GLY A 148 9.21 2.07 -8.23
CA GLY A 148 9.21 1.16 -7.10
C GLY A 148 7.81 0.73 -6.67
N VAL A 149 6.83 1.64 -6.72
CA VAL A 149 5.42 1.30 -6.45
C VAL A 149 4.87 0.32 -7.48
N ARG A 150 5.20 0.49 -8.77
CA ARG A 150 4.78 -0.46 -9.81
C ARG A 150 5.41 -1.83 -9.58
N ALA A 151 6.71 -1.89 -9.23
CA ALA A 151 7.36 -3.14 -8.82
C ALA A 151 6.63 -3.82 -7.66
N LEU A 152 6.28 -3.03 -6.63
CA LEU A 152 5.56 -3.52 -5.46
C LEU A 152 4.21 -4.14 -5.81
N MET A 153 3.46 -3.56 -6.76
CA MET A 153 2.20 -4.14 -7.23
C MET A 153 2.38 -5.50 -7.89
N PHE A 154 3.43 -5.70 -8.68
CA PHE A 154 3.74 -7.01 -9.27
C PHE A 154 4.08 -8.03 -8.19
N ILE A 155 4.84 -7.64 -7.16
CA ILE A 155 5.15 -8.50 -6.01
C ILE A 155 3.87 -8.87 -5.25
N GLU A 156 3.00 -7.91 -4.95
CA GLU A 156 1.75 -8.16 -4.21
C GLU A 156 0.80 -9.05 -5.00
N LYS A 157 0.61 -8.79 -6.29
CA LYS A 157 -0.21 -9.63 -7.18
C LYS A 157 0.32 -11.06 -7.25
N PHE A 158 1.63 -11.22 -7.41
CA PHE A 158 2.22 -12.55 -7.44
C PHE A 158 2.10 -13.28 -6.09
N GLY A 159 2.21 -12.55 -4.96
CA GLY A 159 1.96 -13.12 -3.63
C GLY A 159 0.50 -13.54 -3.39
N GLU A 160 -0.47 -13.01 -4.13
CA GLU A 160 -1.83 -13.57 -4.17
C GLU A 160 -1.86 -14.89 -4.96
N GLU A 161 -1.18 -14.96 -6.10
CA GLU A 161 -1.07 -16.19 -6.91
C GLU A 161 -0.43 -17.36 -6.13
N VAL A 162 0.58 -17.06 -5.28
CA VAL A 162 1.21 -18.04 -4.38
C VAL A 162 0.23 -18.50 -3.30
N ARG A 163 -0.51 -17.58 -2.65
CA ARG A 163 -1.54 -17.93 -1.67
C ARG A 163 -2.63 -18.84 -2.25
N PHE A 164 -3.11 -18.55 -3.45
CA PHE A 164 -4.05 -19.43 -4.15
C PHE A 164 -3.46 -20.81 -4.46
N ALA A 165 -2.14 -20.92 -4.63
CA ALA A 165 -1.48 -22.21 -4.85
C ALA A 165 -1.46 -23.06 -3.57
N TYR A 166 -1.24 -22.44 -2.40
CA TYR A 166 -1.38 -23.13 -1.11
C TYR A 166 -2.78 -23.71 -0.94
N ASP A 167 -3.80 -22.87 -1.10
CA ASP A 167 -5.20 -23.29 -0.94
C ASP A 167 -5.56 -24.47 -1.88
N ALA A 168 -4.94 -24.53 -3.06
CA ALA A 168 -5.16 -25.60 -4.04
C ALA A 168 -4.41 -26.91 -3.73
N ILE A 169 -3.31 -26.85 -2.98
CA ILE A 169 -2.54 -28.04 -2.57
C ILE A 169 -3.15 -28.66 -1.29
N GLU A 170 -3.70 -27.82 -0.41
CA GLU A 170 -4.35 -28.26 0.83
C GLU A 170 -5.76 -28.85 0.64
N ALA A 171 -6.39 -28.57 -0.52
CA ALA A 171 -7.72 -29.06 -0.90
C ALA A 171 -7.70 -30.47 -1.52
#